data_AF-A0A024TLJ7-F1
#
_entry.id   AF-A0A024TLJ7-F1
#
_cell.length_a   1.000
_cell.length_b   1.000
_cell.length_c   1.000
_cell.angle_alpha   90.00
_cell.angle_beta   90.00
_cell.angle_gamma   90.00
#
_symmetry.space_group_name_H-M   'P 1'
#
loop_
_entity.id
_entity.type
_entity.pdbx_description
1 polymer ?
#
loop_
_entity_poly.entity_id
_entity_poly.type
_entity_poly.pdbx_seq_one_letter_code
_entity_poly.pdbx_strand_id
1 'polypeptide(L)'
;MAHNFWQSTHYLHWMKNLRLEDLKHINPKDTSLSLAEVDSIHLAMISLIEELGARIHVNQIIICTAIVLYKRFYLTQSFVDFDPRLVVGTAMVLATKIEEFPVRLPEITTPLHELTTKIPEDKETMYDFTEKDMIECEFYLIEATQYDLVIHHPFSTLVKVFEEIEEACPMHEHSFKTAWDLCLFAYRTHIILLRPPFLVAIAVVFLAVKDACYDTADFLDKVNIKADTILQVVGELQAAFVEFQTLTRMQPQALAKLDDIVPDPTKD
;
A
#
# COMPACT_ATOMS: atom_id res chain seq x y z
N MET A 1 16.84 -15.58 3.79
CA MET A 1 15.88 -14.77 4.58
C MET A 1 14.50 -14.67 3.93
N ALA A 2 14.36 -14.74 2.59
CA ALA A 2 13.07 -14.70 1.90
C ALA A 2 12.10 -15.88 2.18
N HIS A 3 12.60 -17.03 2.65
CA HIS A 3 11.76 -18.23 2.84
C HIS A 3 11.11 -18.39 4.22
N ASN A 4 11.54 -17.64 5.24
CA ASN A 4 10.98 -17.77 6.59
C ASN A 4 10.44 -16.44 7.09
N PHE A 5 9.14 -16.23 6.92
CA PHE A 5 8.42 -15.03 7.36
C PHE A 5 8.58 -14.78 8.87
N TRP A 6 8.54 -15.81 9.71
CA TRP A 6 8.57 -15.63 11.18
C TRP A 6 9.91 -15.17 11.74
N GLN A 7 10.97 -15.32 10.96
CA GLN A 7 12.32 -14.86 11.31
C GLN A 7 12.75 -13.64 10.49
N SER A 8 11.90 -13.16 9.59
CA SER A 8 12.24 -12.00 8.76
C SER A 8 12.04 -10.70 9.53
N THR A 9 12.79 -9.68 9.11
CA THR A 9 12.67 -8.34 9.70
C THR A 9 11.29 -7.74 9.48
N HIS A 10 10.62 -8.11 8.38
CA HIS A 10 9.21 -7.79 8.14
C HIS A 10 8.33 -8.20 9.32
N TYR A 11 8.41 -9.45 9.79
CA TYR A 11 7.59 -9.86 10.93
C TYR A 11 8.09 -9.23 12.24
N LEU A 12 9.39 -9.33 12.50
CA LEU A 12 9.97 -8.99 13.81
C LEU A 12 9.91 -7.49 14.13
N HIS A 13 10.24 -6.63 13.16
CA HIS A 13 10.30 -5.18 13.36
C HIS A 13 8.99 -4.49 12.95
N TRP A 14 8.35 -4.96 11.88
CA TRP A 14 7.24 -4.21 11.24
C TRP A 14 5.84 -4.77 11.47
N MET A 15 5.69 -5.91 12.16
CA MET A 15 4.35 -6.49 12.43
C MET A 15 4.14 -6.92 13.89
N LYS A 16 5.12 -7.56 14.52
CA LYS A 16 4.95 -8.27 15.79
C LYS A 16 4.37 -7.41 16.92
N ASN A 17 4.80 -6.15 17.01
CA ASN A 17 4.41 -5.24 18.08
C ASN A 17 3.52 -4.09 17.60
N LEU A 18 3.21 -4.03 16.31
CA LEU A 18 2.49 -2.92 15.70
C LEU A 18 0.99 -3.02 16.02
N ARG A 19 0.42 -1.96 16.55
CA ARG A 19 -1.02 -1.85 16.86
C ARG A 19 -1.68 -0.83 15.96
N LEU A 20 -3.00 -0.93 15.84
CA LEU A 20 -3.79 0.05 15.08
C LEU A 20 -3.64 1.47 15.65
N GLU A 21 -3.45 1.61 16.96
CA GLU A 21 -3.24 2.89 17.64
C GLU A 21 -1.93 3.56 17.19
N ASP A 22 -0.88 2.78 16.92
CA ASP A 22 0.40 3.30 16.42
C ASP A 22 0.27 3.83 14.99
N LEU A 23 -0.71 3.32 14.23
CA LEU A 23 -1.01 3.77 12.86
C LEU A 23 -1.96 4.96 12.83
N LYS A 24 -2.88 5.06 13.79
CA LYS A 24 -3.84 6.16 13.92
C LYS A 24 -3.31 7.29 14.80
N HIS A 25 -2.06 7.68 14.55
CA HIS A 25 -1.39 8.78 15.23
C HIS A 25 -0.99 9.85 14.22
N ILE A 26 -1.32 11.11 14.50
CA ILE A 26 -0.91 12.26 13.68
C ILE A 26 0.48 12.70 14.15
N ASN A 27 1.41 12.87 13.22
CA ASN A 27 2.72 13.44 13.54
C ASN A 27 2.54 14.81 14.22
N PRO A 28 3.29 15.15 15.31
CA PRO A 28 3.15 16.43 15.99
C PRO A 28 3.37 17.67 15.10
N LYS A 29 3.97 17.50 13.91
CA LYS A 29 4.12 18.56 12.91
C LYS A 29 2.89 18.75 12.03
N ASP A 30 2.08 17.70 11.81
CA ASP A 30 0.92 17.69 10.90
C ASP A 30 -0.38 18.14 11.59
N THR A 31 -0.29 19.11 12.50
CA THR A 31 -1.42 19.53 13.37
C THR A 31 -2.63 20.14 12.65
N SER A 32 -2.47 20.57 11.40
CA SER A 32 -3.52 21.13 10.56
C SER A 32 -4.46 20.09 9.94
N LEU A 33 -4.06 18.81 9.95
CA LEU A 33 -4.80 17.70 9.36
C LEU A 33 -5.50 16.87 10.44
N SER A 34 -6.70 16.40 10.13
CA SER A 34 -7.37 15.36 10.92
C SER A 34 -6.93 13.96 10.49
N LEU A 35 -7.14 12.95 11.35
CA LEU A 35 -6.82 11.55 11.02
C LEU A 35 -7.47 11.08 9.72
N ALA A 36 -8.75 11.42 9.50
CA ALA A 36 -9.46 11.05 8.28
C ALA A 36 -8.90 11.75 7.03
N GLU A 37 -8.37 12.97 7.18
CA GLU A 37 -7.71 13.67 6.07
C GLU A 37 -6.35 13.04 5.76
N VAL A 38 -5.57 12.68 6.79
CA VAL A 38 -4.31 11.94 6.64
C VAL A 38 -4.54 10.60 5.92
N ASP A 39 -5.50 9.80 6.37
CA ASP A 39 -5.84 8.52 5.75
C ASP A 39 -6.32 8.71 4.30
N SER A 40 -7.07 9.78 4.04
CA SER A 40 -7.51 10.12 2.69
C SER A 40 -6.37 10.58 1.78
N ILE A 41 -5.35 11.27 2.31
CA ILE A 41 -4.13 11.65 1.58
C ILE A 41 -3.33 10.39 1.25
N HIS A 42 -3.09 9.50 2.22
CA HIS A 42 -2.43 8.23 1.96
C HIS A 42 -3.14 7.43 0.87
N LEU A 43 -4.48 7.42 0.88
CA LEU A 43 -5.25 6.75 -0.16
C LEU A 43 -5.01 7.36 -1.55
N ALA A 44 -4.97 8.68 -1.66
CA ALA A 44 -4.65 9.38 -2.91
C ALA A 44 -3.24 9.04 -3.43
N MET A 45 -2.27 8.99 -2.52
CA MET A 45 -0.88 8.69 -2.86
C MET A 45 -0.69 7.23 -3.27
N ILE A 46 -1.43 6.30 -2.65
CA ILE A 46 -1.46 4.90 -3.09
C ILE A 46 -2.05 4.79 -4.49
N SER A 47 -3.14 5.50 -4.80
CA SER A 47 -3.67 5.56 -6.17
C SER A 47 -2.66 6.14 -7.16
N LEU A 48 -1.88 7.15 -6.75
CA LEU A 48 -0.79 7.70 -7.57
C LEU A 48 0.32 6.68 -7.84
N ILE A 49 0.72 5.88 -6.83
CA ILE A 49 1.69 4.77 -7.00
C ILE A 49 1.16 3.73 -8.00
N GLU A 50 -0.11 3.37 -7.89
CA GLU A 50 -0.76 2.40 -8.78
C GLU A 50 -0.82 2.92 -10.23
N GLU A 51 -1.21 4.17 -10.44
CA GLU A 51 -1.26 4.78 -11.77
C GLU A 51 0.13 4.94 -12.38
N LEU A 52 1.11 5.38 -11.57
CA LEU A 52 2.51 5.46 -11.99
C LEU A 52 3.04 4.09 -12.42
N GLY A 53 2.81 3.06 -11.60
CA GLY A 53 3.20 1.67 -11.88
C GLY A 53 2.60 1.14 -13.19
N ALA A 54 1.34 1.47 -13.46
CA ALA A 54 0.65 1.12 -14.70
C ALA A 54 1.26 1.81 -15.92
N ARG A 55 1.65 3.10 -15.81
CA ARG A 55 2.30 3.86 -16.90
C ARG A 55 3.70 3.34 -17.24
N ILE A 56 4.48 2.94 -16.24
CA ILE A 56 5.83 2.38 -16.45
C ILE A 56 5.82 0.88 -16.76
N HIS A 57 4.65 0.24 -16.78
CA HIS A 57 4.46 -1.19 -17.06
C HIS A 57 5.28 -2.13 -16.16
N VAL A 58 5.39 -1.82 -14.87
CA VAL A 58 6.06 -2.70 -13.89
C VAL A 58 5.13 -3.80 -13.36
N ASN A 59 5.74 -4.86 -12.83
CA ASN A 59 5.01 -5.95 -12.19
C ASN A 59 4.25 -5.47 -10.94
N GLN A 60 3.08 -6.09 -10.69
CA GLN A 60 2.24 -5.75 -9.54
C GLN A 60 2.95 -5.86 -8.18
N ILE A 61 3.89 -6.82 -8.05
CA ILE A 61 4.71 -6.97 -6.84
C ILE A 61 5.50 -5.69 -6.56
N ILE A 62 6.10 -5.08 -7.57
CA ILE A 62 6.88 -3.83 -7.43
C ILE A 62 6.00 -2.70 -6.91
N ILE A 63 4.78 -2.56 -7.46
CA ILE A 63 3.79 -1.57 -7.01
C ILE A 63 3.42 -1.83 -5.54
N CYS A 64 3.16 -3.08 -5.17
CA CYS A 64 2.85 -3.48 -3.79
C CYS A 64 4.02 -3.21 -2.83
N THR A 65 5.26 -3.47 -3.26
CA THR A 65 6.49 -3.16 -2.50
C THR A 65 6.61 -1.66 -2.28
N ALA A 66 6.39 -0.84 -3.32
CA ALA A 66 6.39 0.61 -3.22
C ALA A 66 5.33 1.13 -2.23
N ILE A 67 4.11 0.57 -2.26
CA ILE A 67 3.04 0.94 -1.30
C ILE A 67 3.45 0.64 0.14
N VAL A 68 4.05 -0.53 0.41
CA VAL A 68 4.48 -0.88 1.77
C VAL A 68 5.62 0.02 2.24
N LEU A 69 6.60 0.33 1.38
CA LEU A 69 7.68 1.26 1.69
C LEU A 69 7.16 2.66 2.00
N TYR A 70 6.26 3.18 1.15
CA TYR A 70 5.58 4.46 1.38
C TYR A 70 4.85 4.49 2.72
N LYS A 71 4.06 3.45 3.03
CA LYS A 71 3.33 3.39 4.30
C LYS A 71 4.27 3.32 5.50
N ARG A 72 5.37 2.56 5.41
CA ARG A 72 6.37 2.47 6.49
C ARG A 72 7.09 3.79 6.74
N PHE A 73 7.39 4.54 5.67
CA PHE A 73 8.02 5.86 5.76
C PHE A 73 7.20 6.82 6.63
N TYR A 74 5.91 6.96 6.33
CA TYR A 74 5.01 7.87 7.03
C TYR A 74 4.55 7.38 8.42
N LEU A 75 5.05 6.24 8.91
CA LEU A 75 4.90 5.90 10.34
C LEU A 75 5.73 6.81 11.24
N THR A 76 6.80 7.40 10.71
CA THR A 76 7.74 8.22 11.48
C THR A 76 7.88 9.64 10.93
N GLN A 77 7.72 9.82 9.62
CA GLN A 77 7.90 11.11 8.95
C GLN A 77 6.60 11.91 8.86
N SER A 78 6.73 13.22 8.62
CA SER A 78 5.61 14.18 8.51
C SER A 78 5.45 14.65 7.06
N PHE A 79 4.23 15.04 6.68
CA PHE A 79 3.96 15.65 5.37
C PHE A 79 4.56 17.05 5.22
N VAL A 80 4.82 17.74 6.33
CA VAL A 80 5.51 19.05 6.34
C VAL A 80 6.98 18.90 5.92
N ASP A 81 7.64 17.84 6.38
CA ASP A 81 9.07 17.63 6.12
C ASP A 81 9.31 16.99 4.74
N PHE A 82 8.41 16.11 4.30
CA PHE A 82 8.54 15.37 3.05
C PHE A 82 7.25 15.40 2.25
N ASP A 83 7.32 15.98 1.05
CA ASP A 83 6.19 15.96 0.10
C ASP A 83 5.88 14.50 -0.29
N PRO A 84 4.64 14.02 -0.04
CA PRO A 84 4.26 12.67 -0.36
C PRO A 84 4.34 12.31 -1.84
N ARG A 85 4.25 13.28 -2.76
CA ARG A 85 4.39 13.06 -4.20
C ARG A 85 5.82 12.69 -4.56
N LEU A 86 6.81 13.34 -3.95
CA LEU A 86 8.22 12.98 -4.08
C LEU A 86 8.47 11.57 -3.52
N VAL A 87 7.94 11.30 -2.31
CA VAL A 87 8.09 9.99 -1.66
C VAL A 87 7.46 8.88 -2.49
N VAL A 88 6.33 9.11 -3.17
CA VAL A 88 5.72 8.15 -4.11
C VAL A 88 6.69 7.76 -5.22
N GLY A 89 7.32 8.74 -5.88
CA GLY A 89 8.32 8.50 -6.91
C GLY A 89 9.51 7.72 -6.37
N THR A 90 10.07 8.18 -5.25
CA THR A 90 11.24 7.56 -4.61
C THR A 90 10.95 6.13 -4.15
N ALA A 91 9.77 5.87 -3.58
CA ALA A 91 9.35 4.52 -3.19
C ALA A 91 9.25 3.58 -4.39
N MET A 92 8.78 4.09 -5.55
CA MET A 92 8.76 3.31 -6.79
C MET A 92 10.18 2.99 -7.27
N VAL A 93 11.09 3.98 -7.30
CA VAL A 93 12.50 3.76 -7.64
C VAL A 93 13.12 2.70 -6.74
N LEU A 94 12.97 2.83 -5.42
CA LEU A 94 13.56 1.87 -4.49
C LEU A 94 12.95 0.47 -4.65
N ALA A 95 11.63 0.37 -4.83
CA ALA A 95 10.96 -0.92 -5.07
C ALA A 95 11.46 -1.62 -6.34
N THR A 96 11.67 -0.88 -7.43
CA THR A 96 12.23 -1.45 -8.67
C THR A 96 13.64 -2.01 -8.46
N LYS A 97 14.46 -1.38 -7.61
CA LYS A 97 15.79 -1.88 -7.24
C LYS A 97 15.72 -3.12 -6.35
N ILE A 98 14.81 -3.14 -5.37
CA ILE A 98 14.63 -4.26 -4.43
C ILE A 98 14.17 -5.53 -5.15
N GLU A 99 13.22 -5.40 -6.07
CA GLU A 99 12.63 -6.52 -6.82
C GLU A 99 13.46 -6.89 -8.09
N GLU A 100 14.70 -6.42 -8.17
CA GLU A 100 15.65 -6.71 -9.26
C GLU A 100 15.13 -6.36 -10.68
N PHE A 101 14.29 -5.32 -10.79
CA PHE A 101 13.78 -4.78 -12.04
C PHE A 101 14.12 -3.28 -12.17
N PRO A 102 15.40 -2.88 -12.19
CA PRO A 102 15.78 -1.48 -12.11
C PRO A 102 15.30 -0.69 -13.34
N VAL A 103 14.54 0.37 -13.09
CA VAL A 103 14.04 1.32 -14.10
C VAL A 103 14.89 2.59 -14.05
N ARG A 104 15.10 3.26 -15.20
CA ARG A 104 15.88 4.51 -15.23
C ARG A 104 15.08 5.65 -14.57
N LEU A 105 15.75 6.52 -13.82
CA LEU A 105 15.09 7.65 -13.14
C LEU A 105 14.18 8.50 -14.05
N PRO A 106 14.60 8.92 -15.28
CA PRO A 106 13.73 9.63 -16.22
C PRO A 106 12.40 8.95 -16.53
N GLU A 107 12.38 7.61 -16.53
CA GLU A 107 11.20 6.81 -16.85
C GLU A 107 10.18 6.82 -15.69
N ILE A 108 10.59 7.26 -14.50
CA ILE A 108 9.73 7.41 -13.32
C ILE A 108 9.42 8.90 -13.06
N THR A 109 10.41 9.78 -13.14
CA THR A 109 10.21 11.24 -12.95
C THR A 109 9.25 11.82 -13.95
N THR A 110 9.40 11.50 -15.24
CA THR A 110 8.58 12.11 -16.30
C THR A 110 7.09 11.75 -16.14
N PRO A 111 6.70 10.45 -16.00
CA PRO A 111 5.29 10.12 -15.81
C PRO A 111 4.74 10.60 -14.47
N LEU A 112 5.55 10.61 -13.39
CA LEU A 112 5.14 11.19 -12.11
C LEU A 112 4.80 12.67 -12.25
N HIS A 113 5.65 13.42 -12.94
CA HIS A 113 5.45 14.84 -13.18
C HIS A 113 4.18 15.12 -13.99
N GLU A 114 3.90 14.31 -15.02
CA GLU A 114 2.65 14.37 -15.80
C GLU A 114 1.41 14.02 -14.97
N LEU A 115 1.53 13.10 -14.00
CA LEU A 115 0.45 12.69 -13.11
C LEU A 115 0.11 13.77 -12.07
N THR A 116 1.12 14.46 -11.57
CA THR A 116 0.96 15.49 -10.54
C THR A 116 0.58 16.85 -11.11
N THR A 117 0.90 17.11 -12.38
CA THR A 117 0.61 18.38 -13.06
C THR A 117 -0.75 18.31 -13.74
N LYS A 118 -1.80 18.80 -13.07
CA LYS A 118 -3.19 18.75 -13.58
C LYS A 118 -3.45 19.67 -14.77
N ILE A 119 -2.66 20.74 -14.94
CA ILE A 119 -2.86 21.77 -15.98
C ILE A 119 -1.50 22.09 -16.63
N PRO A 120 -1.27 21.74 -17.91
CA PRO A 120 0.01 21.98 -18.60
C PRO A 120 0.37 23.47 -18.79
N GLU A 121 -0.60 24.38 -18.64
CA GLU A 121 -0.48 25.80 -18.95
C GLU A 121 0.00 26.65 -17.75
N ASP A 122 -0.22 26.19 -16.51
CA ASP A 122 0.20 26.89 -15.29
C ASP A 122 1.51 26.30 -14.76
N LYS A 123 2.63 26.76 -15.32
CA LYS A 123 3.99 26.40 -14.85
C LYS A 123 4.23 26.70 -13.38
N GLU A 124 3.49 27.64 -12.79
CA GLU A 124 3.58 27.99 -11.37
C GLU A 124 2.98 26.91 -10.45
N THR A 125 2.16 25.99 -10.98
CA THR A 125 1.59 24.86 -10.22
C THR A 125 2.31 23.53 -10.49
N MET A 126 3.37 23.56 -11.29
CA MET A 126 4.19 22.38 -11.60
C MET A 126 5.02 21.99 -10.37
N TYR A 127 4.86 20.74 -9.94
CA TYR A 127 5.78 20.12 -8.98
C TYR A 127 7.06 19.74 -9.71
N ASP A 128 8.08 20.58 -9.60
CA ASP A 128 9.36 20.38 -10.28
C ASP A 128 10.32 19.59 -9.39
N PHE A 129 10.03 18.29 -9.21
CA PHE A 129 10.99 17.39 -8.56
C PHE A 129 12.10 17.03 -9.54
N THR A 130 13.34 17.30 -9.16
CA THR A 130 14.49 16.88 -9.95
C THR A 130 14.90 15.44 -9.60
N GLU A 131 15.64 14.80 -10.50
CA GLU A 131 16.24 13.48 -10.21
C GLU A 131 17.12 13.49 -8.97
N LYS A 132 17.73 14.65 -8.64
CA LYS A 132 18.56 14.80 -7.44
C LYS A 132 17.73 14.69 -6.18
N ASP A 133 16.57 15.35 -6.14
CA ASP A 133 15.66 15.32 -4.99
C ASP A 133 15.17 13.90 -4.72
N MET A 134 14.91 13.11 -5.77
CA MET A 134 14.56 11.70 -5.62
C MET A 134 15.69 10.86 -5.04
N ILE A 135 16.94 11.10 -5.47
CA ILE A 135 18.13 10.40 -4.96
C ILE A 135 18.38 10.78 -3.50
N GLU A 136 18.20 12.04 -3.12
CA GLU A 136 18.33 12.48 -1.72
C GLU A 136 17.22 11.88 -0.85
N CYS A 137 15.97 11.93 -1.33
CA CYS A 137 14.82 11.31 -0.68
C CYS A 137 15.00 9.79 -0.51
N GLU A 138 15.67 9.10 -1.45
CA GLU A 138 15.95 7.67 -1.35
C GLU A 138 16.75 7.34 -0.09
N PHE A 139 17.72 8.17 0.28
CA PHE A 139 18.52 7.98 1.49
C PHE A 139 17.64 8.02 2.75
N TYR A 140 16.78 9.03 2.87
CA TYR A 140 15.84 9.18 3.98
C TYR A 140 14.83 8.02 4.04
N LEU A 141 14.38 7.53 2.88
CA LEU A 141 13.42 6.43 2.82
C LEU A 141 14.03 5.11 3.31
N ILE A 142 15.28 4.83 2.96
CA ILE A 142 16.01 3.66 3.45
C ILE A 142 16.27 3.76 4.96
N GLU A 143 16.64 4.95 5.45
CA GLU A 143 16.87 5.20 6.88
C GLU A 143 15.58 5.03 7.69
N ALA A 144 14.47 5.63 7.24
CA ALA A 144 13.17 5.54 7.90
C ALA A 144 12.62 4.09 7.94
N THR A 145 12.96 3.28 6.93
CA THR A 145 12.62 1.85 6.88
C THR A 145 13.64 0.96 7.61
N GLN A 146 14.59 1.55 8.35
CA GLN A 146 15.61 0.82 9.12
C GLN A 146 16.40 -0.20 8.29
N TYR A 147 16.58 0.06 6.99
CA TYR A 147 17.21 -0.85 6.03
C TYR A 147 16.48 -2.20 5.82
N ASP A 148 15.23 -2.32 6.30
CA ASP A 148 14.40 -3.52 6.20
C ASP A 148 13.62 -3.58 4.89
N LEU A 149 14.33 -3.86 3.80
CA LEU A 149 13.78 -3.78 2.45
C LEU A 149 13.08 -5.05 1.96
N VAL A 150 13.27 -6.19 2.64
CA VAL A 150 12.64 -7.46 2.25
C VAL A 150 11.18 -7.49 2.69
N ILE A 151 10.28 -7.45 1.71
CA ILE A 151 8.82 -7.48 1.93
C ILE A 151 8.28 -8.85 1.50
N HIS A 152 7.28 -9.34 2.25
CA HIS A 152 6.59 -10.60 1.97
C HIS A 152 5.18 -10.26 1.54
N HIS A 153 4.75 -10.80 0.40
CA HIS A 153 3.45 -10.50 -0.19
C HIS A 153 2.49 -11.70 -0.08
N PRO A 154 1.17 -11.45 0.02
CA PRO A 154 0.14 -12.48 0.14
C PRO A 154 -0.05 -13.33 -1.13
N PHE A 155 0.34 -12.83 -2.31
CA PHE A 155 -0.01 -13.44 -3.62
C PHE A 155 0.45 -14.89 -3.78
N SER A 156 1.65 -15.24 -3.28
CA SER A 156 2.15 -16.61 -3.36
C SER A 156 1.33 -17.59 -2.51
N THR A 157 0.77 -17.11 -1.40
CA THR A 157 -0.14 -17.91 -0.56
C THR A 157 -1.53 -17.94 -1.18
N LEU A 158 -1.99 -16.80 -1.73
CA LEU A 158 -3.27 -16.68 -2.41
C LEU A 158 -3.43 -17.74 -3.51
N VAL A 159 -2.44 -17.84 -4.41
CA VAL A 159 -2.47 -18.80 -5.52
C VAL A 159 -2.57 -20.24 -4.99
N LYS A 160 -1.70 -20.61 -4.04
CA LYS A 160 -1.69 -21.97 -3.46
C LYS A 160 -3.00 -22.34 -2.78
N VAL A 161 -3.51 -21.46 -1.93
CA VAL A 161 -4.77 -21.69 -1.20
C VAL A 161 -5.95 -21.74 -2.16
N PHE A 162 -5.94 -20.93 -3.22
CA PHE A 162 -6.99 -20.95 -4.23
C PHE A 162 -6.97 -22.26 -5.05
N GLU A 163 -5.79 -22.71 -5.49
CA GLU A 163 -5.62 -23.99 -6.20
C GLU A 163 -6.11 -25.19 -5.36
N GLU A 164 -5.77 -25.24 -4.06
CA GLU A 164 -6.23 -26.29 -3.13
C GLU A 164 -7.76 -26.31 -2.96
N ILE A 165 -8.41 -25.15 -3.01
CA ILE A 165 -9.88 -25.06 -2.92
C ILE A 165 -10.53 -25.40 -4.24
N GLU A 166 -9.96 -25.00 -5.37
CA GLU A 166 -10.50 -25.25 -6.69
C GLU A 166 -10.63 -26.76 -6.97
N GLU A 167 -9.72 -27.57 -6.42
CA GLU A 167 -9.82 -29.04 -6.45
C GLU A 167 -11.08 -29.57 -5.74
N ALA A 168 -11.51 -28.93 -4.64
CA ALA A 168 -12.66 -29.34 -3.85
C ALA A 168 -13.97 -28.67 -4.30
N CYS A 169 -13.89 -27.45 -4.82
CA CYS A 169 -14.99 -26.59 -5.21
C CYS A 169 -14.60 -25.87 -6.51
N PRO A 170 -15.00 -26.37 -7.69
CA PRO A 170 -14.59 -25.76 -8.96
C PRO A 170 -15.19 -24.36 -9.07
N MET A 171 -14.34 -23.35 -8.85
CA MET A 171 -14.74 -21.95 -8.90
C MET A 171 -14.58 -21.40 -10.32
N HIS A 172 -15.31 -20.33 -10.64
CA HIS A 172 -15.10 -19.65 -11.91
C HIS A 172 -13.82 -18.82 -11.89
N GLU A 173 -13.20 -18.60 -13.05
CA GLU A 173 -12.05 -17.69 -13.24
C GLU A 173 -12.33 -16.29 -12.66
N HIS A 174 -13.60 -15.86 -12.67
CA HIS A 174 -14.05 -14.62 -12.04
C HIS A 174 -13.76 -14.58 -10.53
N SER A 175 -13.92 -15.69 -9.81
CA SER A 175 -13.68 -15.77 -8.36
C SER A 175 -12.21 -15.57 -8.02
N PHE A 176 -11.29 -16.10 -8.83
CA PHE A 176 -9.85 -15.86 -8.66
C PHE A 176 -9.51 -14.38 -8.85
N LYS A 177 -10.04 -13.78 -9.92
CA LYS A 177 -9.85 -12.34 -10.18
C LYS A 177 -10.39 -11.49 -9.03
N THR A 178 -11.59 -11.80 -8.52
CA THR A 178 -12.15 -11.10 -7.36
C THR A 178 -11.24 -11.26 -6.14
N ALA A 179 -10.74 -12.46 -5.83
CA ALA A 179 -9.81 -12.67 -4.72
C ALA A 179 -8.50 -11.86 -4.90
N TRP A 180 -7.98 -11.80 -6.12
CA TRP A 180 -6.81 -10.98 -6.47
C TRP A 180 -7.06 -9.49 -6.27
N ASP A 181 -8.18 -8.98 -6.77
CA ASP A 181 -8.56 -7.57 -6.64
C ASP A 181 -8.83 -7.18 -5.16
N LEU A 182 -9.41 -8.08 -4.37
CA LEU A 182 -9.55 -7.93 -2.91
C LEU A 182 -8.19 -7.90 -2.20
N CYS A 183 -7.25 -8.73 -2.66
CA CYS A 183 -5.88 -8.75 -2.16
C CYS A 183 -5.16 -7.42 -2.44
N LEU A 184 -5.36 -6.86 -3.64
CA LEU A 184 -4.87 -5.52 -3.98
C LEU A 184 -5.54 -4.43 -3.15
N PHE A 185 -6.85 -4.54 -2.92
CA PHE A 185 -7.57 -3.62 -2.04
C PHE A 185 -6.98 -3.59 -0.62
N ALA A 186 -6.51 -4.73 -0.09
CA ALA A 186 -5.90 -4.77 1.24
C ALA A 186 -4.67 -3.84 1.36
N TYR A 187 -3.92 -3.58 0.28
CA TYR A 187 -2.80 -2.63 0.26
C TYR A 187 -3.24 -1.18 0.41
N ARG A 188 -4.49 -0.84 0.11
CA ARG A 188 -5.03 0.51 0.36
C ARG A 188 -5.29 0.75 1.85
N THR A 189 -5.41 -0.32 2.63
CA THR A 189 -5.75 -0.29 4.06
C THR A 189 -4.52 -0.47 4.96
N HIS A 190 -4.70 -0.35 6.28
CA HIS A 190 -3.66 -0.65 7.27
C HIS A 190 -3.45 -2.16 7.50
N ILE A 191 -4.37 -3.01 7.02
CA ILE A 191 -4.39 -4.46 7.28
C ILE A 191 -3.09 -5.11 6.80
N ILE A 192 -2.51 -4.64 5.69
CA ILE A 192 -1.27 -5.17 5.14
C ILE A 192 -0.05 -5.00 6.07
N LEU A 193 -0.09 -4.00 6.97
CA LEU A 193 0.95 -3.80 7.99
C LEU A 193 0.65 -4.53 9.29
N LEU A 194 -0.64 -4.72 9.62
CA LEU A 194 -1.06 -5.31 10.90
C LEU A 194 -1.14 -6.83 10.87
N ARG A 195 -1.39 -7.43 9.70
CA ARG A 195 -1.69 -8.85 9.54
C ARG A 195 -0.64 -9.54 8.68
N PRO A 196 -0.17 -10.74 9.09
CA PRO A 196 0.68 -11.58 8.25
C PRO A 196 0.10 -11.80 6.84
N PRO A 197 0.93 -11.78 5.78
CA PRO A 197 0.46 -11.89 4.41
C PRO A 197 -0.37 -13.15 4.13
N PHE A 198 -0.01 -14.29 4.73
CA PHE A 198 -0.79 -15.53 4.57
C PHE A 198 -2.20 -15.44 5.16
N LEU A 199 -2.41 -14.70 6.24
CA LEU A 199 -3.74 -14.49 6.83
C LEU A 199 -4.59 -13.59 5.94
N VAL A 200 -3.99 -12.55 5.35
CA VAL A 200 -4.68 -11.68 4.39
C VAL A 200 -5.12 -12.49 3.17
N ALA A 201 -4.24 -13.34 2.62
CA ALA A 201 -4.55 -14.22 1.50
C ALA A 201 -5.73 -15.16 1.81
N ILE A 202 -5.72 -15.82 2.96
CA ILE A 202 -6.81 -16.74 3.37
C ILE A 202 -8.12 -15.97 3.58
N ALA A 203 -8.07 -14.76 4.14
CA ALA A 203 -9.25 -13.94 4.35
C ALA A 203 -9.90 -13.47 3.03
N VAL A 204 -9.12 -13.10 2.02
CA VAL A 204 -9.68 -12.72 0.71
C VAL A 204 -10.23 -13.92 -0.06
N VAL A 205 -9.61 -15.10 0.08
CA VAL A 205 -10.15 -16.34 -0.48
C VAL A 205 -11.46 -16.72 0.22
N PHE A 206 -11.52 -16.63 1.55
CA PHE A 206 -12.76 -16.82 2.30
C PHE A 206 -13.90 -15.92 1.77
N LEU A 207 -13.60 -14.65 1.50
CA LEU A 207 -14.57 -13.72 0.93
C LEU A 207 -15.00 -14.13 -0.49
N ALA A 208 -14.08 -14.60 -1.33
CA ALA A 208 -14.40 -15.08 -2.68
C ALA A 208 -15.24 -16.37 -2.68
N VAL A 209 -14.93 -17.31 -1.78
CA VAL A 209 -15.72 -18.54 -1.56
C VAL A 209 -17.14 -18.20 -1.10
N LYS A 210 -17.25 -17.23 -0.18
CA LYS A 210 -18.55 -16.72 0.30
C LYS A 210 -19.35 -16.05 -0.82
N ASP A 211 -18.70 -15.23 -1.64
CA ASP A 211 -19.33 -14.53 -2.77
C ASP A 211 -19.89 -15.52 -3.81
N ALA A 212 -19.15 -16.59 -4.08
CA ALA A 212 -19.58 -17.68 -4.95
C ALA A 212 -20.58 -18.66 -4.30
N CYS A 213 -21.09 -18.36 -3.10
CA CYS A 213 -22.13 -19.12 -2.41
C CYS A 213 -21.77 -20.57 -2.03
N TYR A 214 -20.48 -20.86 -1.80
CA TYR A 214 -20.03 -22.15 -1.26
C TYR A 214 -20.08 -22.18 0.27
N ASP A 215 -20.00 -23.37 0.86
CA ASP A 215 -19.99 -23.54 2.31
C ASP A 215 -18.66 -23.06 2.92
N THR A 216 -18.74 -21.94 3.62
CA THR A 216 -17.60 -21.34 4.31
C THR A 216 -17.14 -22.15 5.54
N ALA A 217 -17.99 -23.00 6.11
CA ALA A 217 -17.62 -23.83 7.26
C ALA A 217 -16.65 -24.93 6.86
N ASP A 218 -16.94 -25.63 5.74
CA ASP A 218 -16.04 -26.64 5.16
C ASP A 218 -14.67 -26.05 4.80
N PHE A 219 -14.63 -24.81 4.31
CA PHE A 219 -13.37 -24.12 4.08
C PHE A 219 -12.58 -23.86 5.37
N LEU A 220 -13.24 -23.35 6.42
CA LEU A 220 -12.58 -23.08 7.70
C LEU A 220 -12.06 -24.35 8.37
N ASP A 221 -12.76 -25.47 8.21
CA ASP A 221 -12.34 -26.77 8.76
C ASP A 221 -11.09 -27.34 8.06
N LYS A 222 -10.89 -27.01 6.77
CA LYS A 222 -9.70 -27.42 6.00
C LYS A 222 -8.45 -26.62 6.37
N VAL A 223 -8.62 -25.37 6.78
CA VAL A 223 -7.49 -24.49 7.11
C VAL A 223 -7.01 -24.79 8.54
N ASN A 224 -5.72 -25.12 8.69
CA ASN A 224 -5.10 -25.35 10.01
C ASN A 224 -4.78 -24.05 10.77
N ILE A 225 -5.72 -23.11 10.80
CA ILE A 225 -5.63 -21.80 11.47
C ILE A 225 -6.95 -21.57 12.21
N LYS A 226 -6.87 -20.93 13.37
CA LYS A 226 -8.07 -20.60 14.16
C LYS A 226 -9.06 -19.77 13.33
N ALA A 227 -10.28 -20.27 13.19
CA ALA A 227 -11.36 -19.61 12.47
C ALA A 227 -11.58 -18.17 12.98
N ASP A 228 -11.54 -17.96 14.30
CA ASP A 228 -11.70 -16.63 14.91
C ASP A 228 -10.72 -15.59 14.36
N THR A 229 -9.46 -16.00 14.11
CA THR A 229 -8.43 -15.10 13.56
C THR A 229 -8.72 -14.74 12.11
N ILE A 230 -9.21 -15.69 11.30
CA ILE A 230 -9.59 -15.45 9.91
C ILE A 230 -10.79 -14.52 9.87
N LEU A 231 -11.84 -14.83 10.64
CA LEU A 231 -13.07 -14.04 10.71
C LEU A 231 -12.82 -12.61 11.22
N GLN A 232 -11.85 -12.42 12.12
CA GLN A 232 -11.40 -11.09 12.52
C GLN A 232 -10.85 -10.29 11.33
N VAL A 233 -9.93 -10.86 10.56
CA VAL A 233 -9.34 -10.18 9.39
C VAL A 233 -10.39 -9.92 8.30
N VAL A 234 -11.32 -10.86 8.11
CA VAL A 234 -12.47 -10.69 7.20
C VAL A 234 -13.35 -9.51 7.64
N GLY A 235 -13.66 -9.41 8.94
CA GLY A 235 -14.41 -8.28 9.49
C GLY A 235 -13.68 -6.94 9.32
N GLU A 236 -12.36 -6.92 9.52
CA GLU A 236 -11.52 -5.75 9.28
C GLU A 236 -11.53 -5.32 7.80
N LEU A 237 -11.41 -6.27 6.87
CA LEU A 237 -11.49 -6.00 5.42
C LEU A 237 -12.87 -5.45 5.03
N GLN A 238 -13.94 -6.02 5.57
CA GLN A 238 -15.31 -5.56 5.30
C GLN A 238 -15.56 -4.14 5.85
N ALA A 239 -15.08 -3.85 7.05
CA ALA A 239 -15.14 -2.51 7.63
C ALA A 239 -14.36 -1.50 6.78
N ALA A 240 -13.18 -1.90 6.28
CA ALA A 240 -12.33 -1.06 5.44
C ALA A 240 -13.01 -0.66 4.11
N PHE A 241 -13.91 -1.48 3.55
CA PHE A 241 -14.69 -1.07 2.36
C PHE A 241 -15.59 0.14 2.63
N VAL A 242 -16.21 0.19 3.80
CA VAL A 242 -17.08 1.31 4.20
C VAL A 242 -16.25 2.56 4.49
N GLU A 243 -15.12 2.39 5.16
CA GLU A 243 -14.16 3.47 5.45
C GLU A 243 -13.59 4.05 4.14
N PHE A 244 -13.18 3.19 3.20
CA PHE A 244 -12.66 3.59 1.89
C PHE A 244 -13.62 4.50 1.11
N GLN A 245 -14.92 4.17 1.07
CA GLN A 245 -15.91 5.02 0.40
C GLN A 245 -16.04 6.41 1.06
N THR A 246 -15.90 6.46 2.39
CA THR A 246 -15.97 7.70 3.16
C THR A 246 -14.73 8.57 2.91
N LEU A 247 -13.54 7.98 2.97
CA LEU A 247 -12.26 8.66 2.71
C LEU A 247 -12.19 9.19 1.27
N THR A 248 -12.60 8.39 0.29
CA THR A 248 -12.60 8.81 -1.12
C THR A 248 -13.45 10.06 -1.37
N ARG A 249 -14.55 10.23 -0.64
CA ARG A 249 -15.39 11.44 -0.74
C ARG A 249 -14.72 12.70 -0.17
N MET A 250 -13.86 12.53 0.83
CA MET A 250 -13.13 13.63 1.48
C MET A 250 -11.83 14.01 0.77
N GLN A 251 -11.36 13.17 -0.16
CA GLN A 251 -10.09 13.32 -0.84
C GLN A 251 -9.83 14.70 -1.47
N PRO A 252 -10.79 15.36 -2.15
CA PRO A 252 -10.53 16.69 -2.71
C PRO A 252 -10.21 17.74 -1.65
N GLN A 253 -10.90 17.70 -0.51
CA GLN A 253 -10.68 18.62 0.60
C GLN A 253 -9.34 18.35 1.30
N ALA A 254 -9.01 17.07 1.51
CA ALA A 254 -7.76 16.69 2.15
C ALA A 254 -6.54 17.06 1.29
N LEU A 255 -6.62 16.86 -0.03
CA LEU A 255 -5.55 17.26 -0.95
C LEU A 255 -5.36 18.78 -1.03
N ALA A 256 -6.44 19.56 -1.01
CA ALA A 256 -6.33 21.02 -0.97
C ALA A 256 -5.60 21.51 0.29
N LYS A 257 -5.88 20.91 1.45
CA LYS A 257 -5.14 21.22 2.68
C LYS A 257 -3.67 20.77 2.62
N LEU A 258 -3.39 19.65 1.97
CA LEU A 258 -2.01 19.21 1.77
C LEU A 258 -1.23 20.26 0.95
N ASP A 259 -1.84 20.82 -0.10
CA ASP A 259 -1.21 21.86 -0.92
C ASP A 259 -0.85 23.13 -0.12
N ASP A 260 -1.60 23.44 0.96
CA ASP A 260 -1.29 24.55 1.87
C ASP A 260 -0.12 24.24 2.84
N ILE A 261 0.15 22.95 3.09
CA ILE A 261 1.13 22.48 4.08
C ILE A 261 2.48 22.19 3.44
N VAL A 262 2.47 21.66 2.21
CA VAL A 262 3.68 21.30 1.50
C VAL A 262 4.50 22.58 1.23
N PRO A 263 5.80 22.59 1.56
CA PRO A 263 6.67 23.72 1.28
C PRO A 263 6.66 24.03 -0.22
N ASP A 264 6.31 25.26 -0.58
CA ASP A 264 6.38 25.71 -1.98
C ASP A 264 7.85 25.81 -2.40
N PRO A 265 8.34 24.97 -3.33
CA PRO A 265 9.75 24.98 -3.75
C PRO A 265 10.14 26.28 -4.44
N THR A 266 9.17 27.15 -4.78
CA THR A 266 9.40 28.43 -5.44
C THR A 266 9.52 29.63 -4.49
N LYS A 267 9.35 29.44 -3.17
CA LYS A 267 9.27 30.54 -2.18
C LYS A 267 10.58 30.88 -1.44
N ASP A 268 11.73 30.39 -1.89
CA ASP A 268 13.06 30.82 -1.38
C ASP A 268 13.79 31.79 -2.33
#